data_AF-A0AAV3UNI1-F1
#
_entry.id   AF-A0AAV3UNI1-F1
#
_cell.length_a   1.000
_cell.length_b   1.000
_cell.length_c   1.000
_cell.angle_alpha   90.00
_cell.angle_beta   90.00
_cell.angle_gamma   90.00
#
_symmetry.space_group_name_H-M   'P 1'
#
loop_
_entity.id
_entity.type
_entity.pdbx_description
1 polymer ?
#
loop_
_entity_poly.entity_id
_entity_poly.type
_entity_poly.pdbx_seq_one_letter_code
_entity_poly.pdbx_strand_id
1 'polypeptide(L)'
;MDSSCAVPRAEQDFGSQYAKEHGFSLDVSRIYDADSAQRVQFDLTDDQQKALTLAVEHGYYDVPRVANQSELAEKLGVSHQALSERLRRGTKGILKEVLPTISSNENTSRNL
;
A
#
# COMPACT_ATOMS: atom_id res chain seq x y z
N MET A 1 17.52 -43.01 7.83
CA MET A 1 17.93 -42.21 6.66
C MET A 1 16.82 -42.43 5.67
N ASP A 2 15.76 -41.63 5.61
CA ASP A 2 15.55 -40.20 5.80
C ASP A 2 14.10 -40.00 6.31
N SER A 3 13.98 -39.59 7.57
CA SER A 3 12.68 -39.29 8.18
C SER A 3 12.12 -38.03 7.54
N SER A 4 11.07 -38.23 6.74
CA SER A 4 10.10 -37.22 6.35
C SER A 4 9.68 -36.39 7.57
N CYS A 5 10.12 -35.14 7.61
CA CYS A 5 9.69 -34.16 8.59
C CYS A 5 8.26 -33.72 8.24
N ALA A 6 7.27 -34.49 8.69
CA ALA A 6 5.88 -34.07 8.67
C ALA A 6 5.66 -33.12 9.85
N VAL A 7 5.48 -31.83 9.55
CA VAL A 7 5.12 -30.82 10.55
C VAL A 7 3.69 -31.12 11.03
N PRO A 8 3.45 -31.39 12.32
CA PRO A 8 2.11 -31.71 12.81
C PRO A 8 1.16 -30.52 12.65
N ARG A 9 -0.05 -30.82 12.19
CA ARG A 9 -1.14 -29.87 11.83
C ARG A 9 -1.67 -29.01 13.00
N ALA A 10 -0.99 -28.98 14.14
CA ALA A 10 -1.42 -28.29 15.37
C ALA A 10 -0.79 -26.89 15.56
N GLU A 11 0.11 -26.44 14.68
CA GLU A 11 0.75 -25.12 14.82
C GLU A 11 -0.09 -23.94 14.27
N GLN A 12 -1.26 -24.18 13.66
CA GLN A 12 -2.06 -23.11 13.04
C GLN A 12 -3.03 -22.39 14.00
N ASP A 13 -3.23 -22.89 15.23
CA ASP A 13 -4.27 -22.38 16.15
C ASP A 13 -3.73 -21.62 17.38
N PHE A 14 -2.40 -21.64 17.64
CA PHE A 14 -1.83 -21.13 18.89
C PHE A 14 -2.12 -19.64 19.12
N GLY A 15 -1.98 -18.82 18.08
CA GLY A 15 -2.21 -17.37 18.19
C GLY A 15 -3.68 -17.00 18.44
N SER A 16 -4.62 -17.76 17.89
CA SER A 16 -6.06 -17.47 18.01
C SER A 16 -6.62 -17.89 19.36
N GLN A 17 -6.17 -19.03 19.88
CA GLN A 17 -6.64 -19.59 21.15
C GLN A 17 -6.16 -18.74 22.35
N TYR A 18 -4.87 -18.37 22.38
CA TYR A 18 -4.28 -17.57 23.46
C TYR A 18 -4.88 -16.15 23.55
N ALA A 19 -5.15 -15.54 22.40
CA ALA A 19 -5.78 -14.22 22.33
C ALA A 19 -7.20 -14.21 22.94
N LYS A 20 -8.00 -15.25 22.65
CA LYS A 20 -9.36 -15.40 23.18
C LYS A 20 -9.37 -15.64 24.68
N GLU A 21 -8.44 -16.43 25.20
CA GLU A 21 -8.35 -16.76 26.63
C GLU A 21 -7.88 -15.58 27.50
N HIS A 22 -7.25 -14.56 26.91
CA HIS A 22 -6.75 -13.39 27.63
C HIS A 22 -7.42 -12.07 27.24
N GLY A 23 -8.53 -12.13 26.48
CA GLY A 23 -9.35 -10.95 26.16
C GLY A 23 -8.73 -10.02 25.12
N PHE A 24 -7.79 -10.51 24.32
CA PHE A 24 -7.23 -9.76 23.20
C PHE A 24 -8.06 -9.99 21.94
N SER A 25 -8.63 -8.92 21.38
CA SER A 25 -9.19 -8.93 20.03
C SER A 25 -8.03 -8.77 19.04
N LEU A 26 -7.63 -9.87 18.38
CA LEU A 26 -6.72 -9.79 17.24
C LEU A 26 -7.52 -9.48 15.97
N ASP A 27 -7.29 -8.30 15.40
CA ASP A 27 -7.71 -7.98 14.04
C ASP A 27 -6.49 -8.05 13.12
N VAL A 28 -6.40 -9.14 12.36
CA VAL A 28 -5.31 -9.33 11.39
C VAL A 28 -5.65 -8.54 10.13
N SER A 29 -5.26 -7.27 10.12
CA SER A 29 -5.53 -6.36 9.00
C SER A 29 -4.74 -6.71 7.74
N ARG A 30 -3.52 -7.26 7.88
CA ARG A 30 -2.68 -7.66 6.74
C ARG A 30 -1.58 -8.62 7.17
N ILE A 31 -1.32 -9.65 6.36
CA ILE A 31 -0.20 -10.58 6.56
C ILE A 31 0.83 -10.28 5.45
N TYR A 32 2.06 -9.99 5.85
CA TYR A 32 3.20 -9.89 4.94
C TYR A 32 4.01 -11.18 5.03
N ASP A 33 4.48 -11.68 3.89
CA ASP A 33 5.36 -12.84 3.83
C ASP A 33 6.78 -12.41 4.25
N ALA A 34 7.30 -13.01 5.33
CA ALA A 34 8.50 -12.56 6.04
C ALA A 34 9.80 -12.72 5.23
N ASP A 35 9.83 -13.61 4.25
CA ASP A 35 11.00 -13.87 3.40
C ASP A 35 10.92 -13.19 2.04
N SER A 36 9.82 -12.49 1.78
CA SER A 36 9.63 -11.77 0.55
C SER A 36 10.17 -10.35 0.76
N ALA A 37 11.24 -9.98 0.05
CA ALA A 37 11.61 -8.58 -0.19
C ALA A 37 10.56 -7.90 -1.09
N GLN A 38 9.28 -8.12 -0.79
CA GLN A 38 8.14 -7.85 -1.63
C GLN A 38 7.76 -6.42 -1.38
N ARG A 39 8.25 -5.59 -2.31
CA ARG A 39 7.81 -4.23 -2.57
C ARG A 39 6.34 -4.13 -2.17
N VAL A 40 6.02 -3.23 -1.25
CA VAL A 40 4.64 -2.87 -0.96
C VAL A 40 3.95 -2.66 -2.30
N GLN A 41 3.04 -3.58 -2.65
CA GLN A 41 2.31 -3.49 -3.91
C GLN A 41 1.26 -2.41 -3.73
N PHE A 42 1.64 -1.17 -4.05
CA PHE A 42 0.67 -0.10 -4.16
C PHE A 42 -0.24 -0.39 -5.35
N ASP A 43 -1.56 -0.25 -5.15
CA ASP A 43 -2.56 -0.37 -6.23
C ASP A 43 -2.44 0.85 -7.18
N LEU A 44 -1.43 0.81 -8.04
CA LEU A 44 -1.07 1.86 -9.01
C LEU A 44 -1.11 1.28 -10.41
N THR A 45 -1.71 2.01 -11.34
CA THR A 45 -1.53 1.72 -12.77
C THR A 45 -0.12 2.11 -13.21
N ASP A 46 0.42 1.46 -14.24
CA ASP A 46 1.74 1.81 -14.81
C ASP A 46 1.92 3.31 -15.07
N ASP A 47 0.87 3.96 -15.59
CA ASP A 47 0.86 5.41 -15.86
C ASP A 47 0.98 6.27 -14.59
N GLN A 48 0.43 5.81 -13.47
CA GLN A 48 0.51 6.51 -12.18
C GLN A 48 1.89 6.30 -11.58
N GLN A 49 2.41 5.08 -11.62
CA GLN A 49 3.77 4.77 -11.19
C GLN A 49 4.80 5.58 -11.97
N LYS A 50 4.69 5.63 -13.31
CA LYS A 50 5.57 6.43 -14.17
C LYS A 50 5.50 7.92 -13.83
N ALA A 51 4.29 8.46 -13.65
CA ALA A 51 4.13 9.87 -13.31
C ALA A 51 4.75 10.23 -11.94
N LEU A 52 4.54 9.38 -10.92
CA LEU A 52 5.12 9.57 -9.60
C LEU A 52 6.65 9.42 -9.61
N THR A 53 7.16 8.42 -10.32
CA THR A 53 8.61 8.18 -10.48
C THR A 53 9.26 9.41 -11.10
N LEU A 54 8.73 9.88 -12.23
CA LEU A 54 9.23 11.07 -12.91
C LEU A 54 9.17 12.31 -12.00
N ALA A 55 8.07 12.49 -11.26
CA ALA A 55 7.92 13.62 -10.35
C ALA A 55 8.98 13.59 -9.22
N VAL A 56 9.27 12.43 -8.65
CA VAL A 56 10.32 12.28 -7.62
C VAL A 56 11.71 12.51 -8.24
N GLU A 57 12.03 11.87 -9.35
CA GLU A 57 13.34 11.99 -10.01
C GLU A 57 13.67 13.42 -10.46
N HIS A 58 12.65 14.20 -10.81
CA HIS A 58 12.80 15.59 -11.23
C HIS A 58 12.63 16.62 -10.11
N GLY A 59 12.49 16.19 -8.85
CA GLY A 59 12.42 17.10 -7.71
C GLY A 59 11.13 17.92 -7.63
N TYR A 60 10.02 17.38 -8.14
CA TYR A 60 8.68 17.99 -7.99
C TYR A 60 8.20 17.96 -6.53
N TYR A 61 8.65 16.97 -5.75
CA TYR A 61 8.37 16.82 -4.32
C TYR A 61 9.47 17.40 -3.42
N ASP A 62 10.51 18.00 -3.99
CA ASP A 62 11.64 18.55 -3.24
C ASP A 62 11.34 19.93 -2.65
N VAL A 63 12.17 20.33 -1.69
CA VAL A 63 12.14 21.67 -1.07
C VAL A 63 13.55 22.28 -1.10
N PRO A 64 13.80 23.33 -1.90
CA PRO A 64 12.86 23.99 -2.83
C PRO A 64 12.52 23.10 -4.02
N ARG A 65 11.31 23.27 -4.58
CA ARG A 65 10.85 22.52 -5.76
C ARG A 65 11.69 22.88 -6.98
N VAL A 66 12.15 21.86 -7.71
CA VAL A 66 13.03 22.03 -8.89
C VAL A 66 12.29 21.85 -10.22
N ALA A 67 11.22 21.05 -10.25
CA ALA A 67 10.37 20.86 -11.44
C ALA A 67 8.91 21.24 -11.19
N ASN A 68 8.22 21.65 -12.25
CA ASN A 68 6.78 21.93 -12.22
C ASN A 68 5.94 20.92 -13.04
N GLN A 69 4.62 20.94 -12.86
CA GLN A 69 3.72 19.98 -13.52
C GLN A 69 3.71 20.13 -15.05
N SER A 70 3.91 21.32 -15.61
CA SER A 70 3.93 21.53 -17.06
C SER A 70 5.12 20.80 -17.70
N GLU A 71 6.31 20.96 -17.11
CA GLU A 71 7.54 20.29 -17.58
C GLU A 71 7.43 18.76 -17.52
N LEU A 72 6.82 18.23 -16.46
CA LEU A 72 6.57 16.80 -16.31
C LEU A 72 5.53 16.29 -17.32
N ALA A 73 4.52 17.09 -17.63
CA ALA A 73 3.46 16.72 -18.57
C ALA A 73 4.03 16.64 -20.00
N GLU A 74 4.89 17.60 -20.37
CA GLU A 74 5.64 17.60 -21.62
C GLU A 74 6.53 16.34 -21.73
N LYS A 75 7.28 16.00 -20.69
CA LYS A 75 8.13 14.80 -20.65
C LYS A 75 7.35 13.50 -20.84
N LEU A 76 6.11 13.42 -20.37
CA LEU A 76 5.23 12.25 -20.52
C LEU A 76 4.37 12.29 -21.79
N GLY A 77 4.40 13.37 -22.56
CA GLY A 77 3.55 13.54 -23.74
C GLY A 77 2.06 13.55 -23.40
N VAL A 78 1.67 14.11 -22.26
CA VAL A 78 0.27 14.20 -21.81
C VAL A 78 -0.13 15.62 -21.47
N SER A 79 -1.44 15.87 -21.34
CA SER A 79 -1.91 17.16 -20.86
C SER A 79 -1.56 17.39 -19.40
N HIS A 80 -1.42 18.66 -19.01
CA HIS A 80 -1.22 19.06 -17.61
C HIS A 80 -2.33 18.49 -16.70
N GLN A 81 -3.58 18.50 -17.16
CA GLN A 81 -4.71 17.92 -16.42
C GLN A 81 -4.55 16.40 -16.25
N ALA A 82 -4.15 15.68 -17.30
CA ALA A 82 -3.93 14.24 -17.21
C ALA A 82 -2.79 13.88 -16.25
N LEU A 83 -1.69 14.64 -16.26
CA LEU A 83 -0.62 14.46 -15.28
C LEU A 83 -1.12 14.73 -13.85
N SER A 84 -1.77 15.87 -13.61
CA SER A 84 -2.27 16.24 -12.28
C SER A 84 -3.20 15.18 -11.71
N GLU A 85 -4.10 14.66 -12.55
CA GLU A 85 -5.00 13.55 -12.23
C GLU A 85 -4.25 12.25 -11.90
N ARG A 86 -3.22 11.87 -12.67
CA ARG A 86 -2.38 10.70 -12.39
C ARG A 86 -1.63 10.84 -11.06
N LEU A 87 -0.99 11.98 -10.82
CA LEU A 87 -0.28 12.26 -9.56
C LEU A 87 -1.21 12.20 -8.36
N ARG A 88 -2.41 12.82 -8.47
CA ARG A 88 -3.40 12.80 -7.39
C ARG A 88 -3.89 11.39 -7.09
N ARG A 89 -4.26 10.61 -8.12
CA ARG A 89 -4.74 9.23 -7.93
C ARG A 89 -3.64 8.32 -7.40
N GLY A 90 -2.43 8.41 -7.95
CA GLY A 90 -1.31 7.61 -7.49
C GLY A 90 -0.91 7.92 -6.05
N THR A 91 -0.83 9.20 -5.69
CA THR A 91 -0.56 9.62 -4.31
C THR A 91 -1.66 9.11 -3.37
N LYS A 92 -2.93 9.21 -3.77
CA LYS A 92 -4.05 8.68 -2.98
C LYS A 92 -3.96 7.16 -2.78
N GLY A 93 -3.58 6.41 -3.82
CA GLY A 93 -3.35 4.96 -3.73
C GLY A 93 -2.28 4.62 -2.70
N ILE A 94 -1.12 5.28 -2.78
CA ILE A 94 -0.03 5.10 -1.81
C ILE A 94 -0.49 5.46 -0.39
N LEU A 95 -1.17 6.59 -0.21
CA LEU A 95 -1.60 7.04 1.11
C LEU A 95 -2.63 6.09 1.74
N LYS A 96 -3.53 5.48 0.95
CA LYS A 96 -4.46 4.46 1.47
C LYS A 96 -3.75 3.23 2.02
N GLU A 97 -2.67 2.82 1.37
CA GLU A 97 -1.88 1.66 1.78
C GLU A 97 -1.00 1.94 2.99
N VAL A 98 -0.51 3.18 3.12
CA VAL A 98 0.41 3.58 4.21
C VAL A 98 -0.33 4.07 5.46
N LEU A 99 -1.53 4.62 5.32
CA LEU A 99 -2.29 5.23 6.42
C LEU A 99 -3.49 4.35 6.82
N PRO A 100 -3.31 3.32 7.67
CA PRO A 100 -4.37 2.39 8.06
C PRO A 100 -5.58 3.09 8.70
N THR A 101 -5.34 4.21 9.40
CA THR A 101 -6.39 4.98 10.08
C THR A 101 -7.42 5.60 9.14
N ILE A 102 -7.10 5.80 7.85
CA ILE A 102 -8.03 6.40 6.87
C ILE A 102 -8.97 5.32 6.29
N SER A 103 -8.66 4.03 6.45
CA SER A 103 -9.48 2.92 5.94
C SER A 103 -10.58 2.44 6.89
N SER A 104 -10.59 2.88 8.16
CA SER A 104 -11.51 2.36 9.20
C SER A 104 -12.88 3.05 9.29
N ASN A 105 -13.20 4.00 8.40
CA ASN A 105 -14.42 4.81 8.51
C ASN A 105 -15.38 4.70 7.32
N GLU A 106 -15.79 3.48 6.93
CA GLU A 106 -16.93 3.26 6.04
C GLU A 106 -17.58 1.88 6.33
N ASN A 107 -18.29 1.69 7.47
CA ASN A 107 -19.42 0.73 7.63
C ASN A 107 -19.85 0.43 9.10
N THR A 108 -20.31 1.42 9.87
CA THR A 108 -21.17 1.14 11.04
C THR A 108 -22.13 2.31 11.26
N SER A 109 -23.11 2.48 10.37
CA SER A 109 -24.35 3.26 10.60
C SER A 109 -25.25 3.17 9.37
N ARG A 110 -25.71 1.98 9.02
CA ARG A 110 -26.91 1.76 8.20
C ARG A 110 -27.46 0.36 8.47
N ASN A 111 -27.90 0.15 9.71
CA ASN A 111 -28.91 -0.85 10.10
C ASN A 111 -29.31 -0.55 11.55
N LEU A 112 -30.22 0.41 11.69
CA LEU A 112 -31.17 0.52 12.79
C LEU A 112 -32.55 0.71 12.16
#